data_AF-A0A7I7TFP2-F1
#
_entry.id   AF-A0A7I7TFP2-F1
#
_cell.length_a   1.000
_cell.length_b   1.000
_cell.length_c   1.000
_cell.angle_alpha   90.00
_cell.angle_beta   90.00
_cell.angle_gamma   90.00
#
_symmetry.space_group_name_H-M   'P 1'
#
loop_
_entity.id
_entity.type
_entity.pdbx_description
1 polymer ?
#
loop_
_entity_poly.entity_id
_entity_poly.type
_entity_poly.pdbx_seq_one_letter_code
_entity_poly.pdbx_strand_id
1 'polypeptide(L)'
;MWQAVAGKAPQTAKTWIALAILLGVVVSAAFNMAPIELIAVTGATLMVLTGVLTPRSAVRALNWNILAIIAGSIGLGVIVVNSGLGEHISSAILQLSTGSPALVILVIAVVTTVLTNVVTNAAAAAILTPVALTVVGATGLDPLLLLTLIGTCISFTFLNPFSHQSNLMVMKPGGYSVATFVRFGIPLTVISVASAFAVAWVNSR
;
A
#
# COMPACT_ATOMS: atom_id res chain seq x y z
N MET A 1 0.33 -5.72 23.29
CA MET A 1 0.65 -4.43 22.62
C MET A 1 -0.19 -3.27 23.13
N TRP A 2 -1.54 -3.32 23.11
CA TRP A 2 -2.40 -2.24 23.63
C TRP A 2 -2.20 -1.92 25.13
N GLN A 3 -1.91 -2.93 25.95
CA GLN A 3 -1.62 -2.75 27.38
C GLN A 3 -0.26 -2.05 27.65
N ALA A 4 0.65 -1.98 26.68
CA ALA A 4 1.93 -1.29 26.83
C ALA A 4 1.84 0.22 26.55
N VAL A 5 0.73 0.67 25.93
CA VAL A 5 0.43 2.10 25.70
C VAL A 5 -0.48 2.65 26.80
N ALA A 6 -1.29 1.79 27.43
CA ALA A 6 -2.19 2.15 28.53
C ALA A 6 -1.49 2.66 29.81
N GLY A 7 -0.17 2.51 29.92
CA GLY A 7 0.62 2.90 31.10
C GLY A 7 1.45 4.17 30.97
N LYS A 8 1.46 4.84 29.82
CA LYS A 8 2.09 6.16 29.69
C LYS A 8 0.99 7.19 29.53
N ALA A 9 0.67 7.89 30.62
CA ALA A 9 -0.26 9.01 30.59
C ALA A 9 0.08 9.92 29.38
N PRO A 10 -0.87 10.20 28.48
CA PRO A 10 -0.63 11.15 27.41
C PRO A 10 -0.20 12.47 28.06
N GLN A 11 0.88 13.09 27.60
CA GLN A 11 1.25 14.44 28.04
C GLN A 11 0.21 15.43 27.49
N THR A 12 -0.95 15.51 28.16
CA THR A 12 -2.16 16.24 27.73
C THR A 12 -1.89 17.71 27.40
N ALA A 13 -0.91 18.33 28.07
CA ALA A 13 -0.53 19.71 27.85
C ALA A 13 0.07 19.99 26.45
N LYS A 14 0.73 19.00 25.83
CA LYS A 14 1.40 19.15 24.53
C LYS A 14 0.61 18.57 23.35
N THR A 15 -0.54 17.95 23.62
CA THR A 15 -1.40 17.35 22.60
C THR A 15 -1.88 18.38 21.58
N TRP A 16 -2.19 19.61 22.01
CA TRP A 16 -2.67 20.65 21.09
C TRP A 16 -1.59 21.06 20.08
N ILE A 17 -0.32 21.16 20.52
CA ILE A 17 0.81 21.48 19.65
C ILE A 17 1.02 20.35 18.64
N ALA A 18 0.96 19.10 19.10
CA ALA A 18 1.07 17.93 18.23
C ALA A 18 -0.03 17.92 17.15
N LEU A 19 -1.27 18.23 17.55
CA LEU A 19 -2.41 18.34 16.63
C LEU A 19 -2.23 19.47 15.64
N ALA A 20 -1.78 20.66 16.08
CA ALA A 20 -1.53 21.78 15.19
C ALA A 20 -0.46 21.46 14.14
N ILE A 21 0.64 20.82 14.54
CA ILE A 21 1.69 20.37 13.62
C ILE A 21 1.14 19.33 12.64
N LEU A 22 0.40 18.33 13.13
CA LEU A 22 -0.23 17.31 12.28
C LEU A 22 -1.16 17.95 11.25
N LEU A 23 -2.00 18.89 11.69
CA LEU A 23 -2.97 19.57 10.82
C LEU A 23 -2.25 20.43 9.78
N GLY A 24 -1.17 21.12 10.17
CA GLY A 24 -0.30 21.85 9.24
C GLY A 24 0.34 20.95 8.18
N VAL A 25 0.86 19.78 8.58
CA VAL A 25 1.41 18.77 7.66
C VAL A 25 0.34 18.27 6.69
N VAL A 26 -0.84 17.90 7.20
CA VAL A 26 -1.95 17.38 6.37
C VAL A 26 -2.43 18.43 5.37
N VAL A 27 -2.64 19.68 5.81
CA VAL A 27 -3.08 20.77 4.93
C VAL A 27 -2.03 21.06 3.86
N SER A 28 -0.76 21.18 4.25
CA SER A 28 0.33 21.46 3.32
C SER A 28 0.47 20.36 2.26
N ALA A 29 0.33 19.10 2.69
CA ALA A 29 0.37 17.95 1.78
C ALA A 29 -0.86 17.90 0.86
N ALA A 30 -2.06 18.19 1.38
CA ALA A 30 -3.30 18.19 0.61
C ALA A 30 -3.31 19.25 -0.50
N PHE A 31 -2.71 20.42 -0.26
CA PHE A 31 -2.55 21.49 -1.26
C PHE A 31 -1.26 21.35 -2.10
N ASN A 32 -0.51 20.25 -1.93
CA ASN A 32 0.73 19.96 -2.64
C ASN A 32 1.72 21.15 -2.64
N MET A 33 1.83 21.84 -1.49
CA MET A 33 2.61 23.08 -1.37
C MET A 33 4.12 22.84 -1.51
N ALA A 34 4.58 21.63 -1.19
CA ALA A 34 5.96 21.18 -1.29
C ALA A 34 6.01 19.65 -1.42
N PRO A 35 7.14 19.08 -1.88
CA PRO A 35 7.36 17.63 -1.85
C PRO A 35 7.08 17.03 -0.47
N ILE A 36 6.40 15.89 -0.46
CA ILE A 36 5.88 15.31 0.79
C ILE A 36 7.00 14.91 1.75
N GLU A 37 8.20 14.62 1.26
CA GLU A 37 9.37 14.32 2.09
C GLU A 37 9.76 15.54 2.92
N LEU A 38 9.75 16.74 2.32
CA LEU A 38 10.06 17.99 3.01
C LEU A 38 8.99 18.32 4.06
N ILE A 39 7.71 18.16 3.71
CA ILE A 39 6.59 18.41 4.64
C ILE A 39 6.65 17.44 5.83
N ALA A 40 6.90 16.16 5.59
CA ALA A 40 7.03 15.16 6.65
C ALA A 40 8.24 15.42 7.56
N VAL A 41 9.41 15.73 6.98
CA VAL A 41 10.65 16.01 7.74
C VAL A 41 10.51 17.28 8.57
N THR A 42 9.92 18.33 8.02
CA THR A 42 9.65 19.58 8.75
C THR A 42 8.69 19.35 9.91
N GLY A 43 7.59 18.63 9.70
CA GLY A 43 6.66 18.25 10.77
C GLY A 43 7.34 17.43 11.88
N ALA A 44 8.13 16.42 11.51
CA ALA A 44 8.90 15.61 12.47
C ALA A 44 9.92 16.45 13.25
N THR A 45 10.59 17.39 12.58
CA THR A 45 11.55 18.31 13.21
C THR A 45 10.86 19.24 14.20
N LEU A 46 9.70 19.80 13.83
CA LEU A 46 8.89 20.65 14.71
C LEU A 46 8.42 19.88 15.96
N MET A 47 8.06 18.60 15.84
CA MET A 47 7.69 17.77 16.99
C MET A 47 8.84 17.62 17.99
N VAL A 48 10.09 17.59 17.53
CA VAL A 48 11.28 17.53 18.39
C VAL A 48 11.61 18.91 18.97
N LEU A 49 11.59 19.96 18.15
CA LEU A 49 11.90 21.33 18.58
C LEU A 49 10.90 21.88 19.61
N THR A 50 9.62 21.56 19.45
CA THR A 50 8.57 21.93 20.42
C THR A 50 8.57 21.04 21.67
N GLY A 51 9.44 20.03 21.71
CA GLY A 51 9.59 19.11 22.83
C GLY A 51 8.38 18.21 23.05
N VAL A 52 7.52 18.04 22.02
CA VAL A 52 6.43 17.06 22.03
C VAL A 52 7.02 15.64 22.03
N LEU A 53 8.10 15.44 21.28
CA LEU A 53 8.89 14.21 21.25
C LEU A 53 10.35 14.50 21.62
N THR A 54 10.95 13.63 22.43
CA THR A 54 12.41 13.66 22.60
C THR A 54 13.09 13.05 21.37
N PRO A 55 14.34 13.43 21.03
CA PRO A 55 15.07 12.81 19.92
C PRO A 55 15.14 11.27 20.02
N ARG A 56 15.33 10.75 21.24
CA ARG A 56 15.34 9.30 21.51
C ARG A 56 13.97 8.66 21.25
N SER A 57 12.89 9.33 21.60
CA SER A 57 11.52 8.86 21.31
C SER A 57 11.21 8.91 19.82
N ALA A 58 11.69 9.92 19.10
CA ALA A 58 11.50 10.04 17.66
C ALA A 58 12.17 8.89 16.89
N VAL A 59 13.41 8.54 17.22
CA VAL A 59 14.09 7.37 16.64
C VAL A 59 13.36 6.08 17.00
N ARG A 60 12.85 5.95 18.22
CA ARG A 60 12.07 4.77 18.64
C ARG A 60 10.71 4.66 17.96
N ALA A 61 10.14 5.78 17.49
CA ALA A 61 8.90 5.77 16.73
C ALA A 61 9.08 5.20 15.31
N LEU A 62 10.32 5.13 14.83
CA LEU A 62 10.67 4.53 13.55
C LEU A 62 10.49 3.01 13.61
N ASN A 63 9.69 2.46 12.69
CA ASN A 63 9.51 1.02 12.58
C ASN A 63 10.54 0.43 11.62
N TRP A 64 11.61 -0.15 12.18
CA TRP A 64 12.68 -0.78 11.40
C TRP A 64 12.20 -1.88 10.46
N ASN A 65 11.13 -2.60 10.81
CA ASN A 65 10.56 -3.62 9.94
C ASN A 65 9.95 -2.98 8.68
N ILE A 66 9.22 -1.88 8.82
CA ILE A 66 8.65 -1.16 7.67
C ILE A 66 9.78 -0.63 6.77
N LEU A 67 10.83 -0.06 7.35
CA LEU A 67 11.98 0.42 6.57
C LEU A 67 12.68 -0.71 5.82
N ALA A 68 12.89 -1.86 6.47
CA ALA A 68 13.48 -3.03 5.84
C ALA A 68 12.59 -3.55 4.69
N ILE A 69 11.27 -3.55 4.86
CA ILE A 69 10.33 -3.92 3.80
C ILE A 69 10.44 -2.94 2.63
N ILE A 70 10.46 -1.63 2.86
CA ILE A 70 10.58 -0.63 1.77
C ILE A 70 11.90 -0.81 1.02
N ALA A 71 13.02 -0.92 1.74
CA ALA A 71 14.34 -1.12 1.14
C ALA A 71 14.41 -2.43 0.34
N GLY A 72 13.90 -3.54 0.91
CA GLY A 72 13.84 -4.83 0.24
C GLY A 72 12.91 -4.83 -0.96
N SER A 73 11.80 -4.09 -0.89
CA SER A 73 10.85 -3.93 -2.00
C SER A 73 11.50 -3.23 -3.18
N ILE A 74 12.24 -2.14 -2.95
CA ILE A 74 13.03 -1.46 -4.00
C ILE A 74 14.04 -2.44 -4.62
N GLY A 75 14.77 -3.20 -3.80
CA GLY A 75 15.72 -4.22 -4.27
C GLY A 75 15.05 -5.33 -5.11
N LEU A 76 13.90 -5.83 -4.67
CA LEU A 76 13.10 -6.82 -5.41
C LEU A 76 12.66 -6.28 -6.78
N GLY A 77 12.20 -5.03 -6.85
CA GLY A 77 11.85 -4.39 -8.12
C GLY A 77 13.03 -4.39 -9.11
N VAL A 78 14.23 -4.02 -8.63
CA VAL A 78 15.46 -4.06 -9.44
C VAL A 78 15.80 -5.49 -9.89
N ILE A 79 15.65 -6.49 -9.01
CA ILE A 79 15.88 -7.89 -9.36
C ILE A 79 14.89 -8.34 -10.45
N VAL A 80 13.61 -8.03 -10.32
CA VAL A 80 12.58 -8.41 -11.31
C VAL A 80 12.87 -7.80 -12.67
N VAL A 81 13.31 -6.54 -12.71
CA VAL A 81 13.72 -5.87 -13.96
C VAL A 81 14.99 -6.49 -14.55
N ASN A 82 16.06 -6.64 -13.75
CA ASN A 82 17.35 -7.09 -14.26
C ASN A 82 17.39 -8.59 -14.60
N SER A 83 16.55 -9.41 -13.97
CA SER A 83 16.47 -10.85 -14.26
C SER A 83 15.64 -11.19 -15.49
N GLY A 84 14.96 -10.21 -16.11
CA GLY A 84 14.01 -10.43 -17.21
C GLY A 84 12.71 -11.10 -16.77
N LEU A 85 12.49 -11.24 -15.47
CA LEU A 85 11.29 -11.86 -14.89
C LEU A 85 10.06 -10.99 -15.17
N GLY A 86 10.24 -9.67 -15.27
CA GLY A 86 9.23 -8.73 -15.75
C GLY A 86 8.68 -9.07 -17.13
N GLU A 87 9.54 -9.33 -18.11
CA GLU A 87 9.15 -9.78 -19.46
C GLU A 87 8.45 -11.15 -19.45
N HIS A 88 8.93 -12.09 -18.63
CA HIS A 88 8.27 -13.40 -18.54
C HIS A 88 6.85 -13.30 -17.97
N ILE A 89 6.65 -12.51 -16.91
CA ILE A 89 5.32 -12.30 -16.34
C ILE A 89 4.43 -11.54 -17.31
N SER A 90 4.93 -10.48 -17.95
CA SER A 90 4.15 -9.69 -18.91
C SER A 90 3.74 -10.53 -20.11
N SER A 91 4.64 -11.34 -20.66
CA SER A 91 4.33 -12.25 -21.77
C SER A 91 3.27 -13.29 -21.40
N ALA A 92 3.32 -13.87 -20.19
CA ALA A 92 2.28 -14.75 -19.68
C ALA A 92 0.93 -14.03 -19.57
N ILE A 93 0.90 -12.82 -19.01
CA ILE A 93 -0.32 -12.00 -18.92
C ILE A 93 -0.91 -11.74 -20.30
N LEU A 94 -0.07 -11.38 -21.28
CA LEU A 94 -0.51 -11.10 -22.65
C LEU A 94 -1.07 -12.33 -23.36
N GLN A 95 -0.44 -13.50 -23.18
CA GLN A 95 -0.93 -14.77 -23.71
C GLN A 95 -2.30 -15.13 -23.15
N LEU A 96 -2.49 -15.00 -21.82
CA LEU A 96 -3.78 -15.21 -21.17
C LEU A 96 -4.85 -14.20 -21.61
N SER A 97 -4.43 -12.98 -21.98
CA SER A 97 -5.34 -11.89 -22.34
C SER A 97 -5.72 -11.85 -23.81
N THR A 98 -5.16 -12.75 -24.64
CA THR A 98 -5.42 -12.87 -26.09
C THR A 98 -5.36 -11.54 -26.88
N GLY A 99 -4.58 -10.57 -26.39
CA GLY A 99 -4.45 -9.24 -26.99
C GLY A 99 -5.58 -8.24 -26.68
N SER A 100 -6.57 -8.59 -25.86
CA SER A 100 -7.63 -7.67 -25.45
C SER A 100 -7.16 -6.78 -24.28
N PRO A 101 -7.13 -5.43 -24.42
CA PRO A 101 -6.70 -4.53 -23.35
C PRO A 101 -7.51 -4.69 -22.07
N ALA A 102 -8.79 -5.04 -22.22
CA ALA A 102 -9.66 -5.35 -21.11
C ALA A 102 -9.24 -6.59 -20.32
N LEU A 103 -8.89 -7.68 -21.01
CA LEU A 103 -8.46 -8.90 -20.34
C LEU A 103 -7.14 -8.66 -19.60
N VAL A 104 -6.25 -7.83 -20.15
CA VAL A 104 -5.03 -7.40 -19.45
C VAL A 104 -5.35 -6.70 -18.13
N ILE A 105 -6.29 -5.73 -18.15
CA ILE A 105 -6.75 -5.04 -16.94
C ILE A 105 -7.32 -6.03 -15.92
N LEU A 106 -8.17 -6.97 -16.36
CA LEU A 106 -8.77 -7.98 -15.49
C LEU A 106 -7.72 -8.91 -14.86
N VAL A 107 -6.79 -9.42 -15.67
CA VAL A 107 -5.72 -10.32 -15.21
C VAL A 107 -4.83 -9.59 -14.21
N ILE A 108 -4.42 -8.35 -14.48
CA ILE A 108 -3.62 -7.55 -13.55
C ILE A 108 -4.39 -7.32 -12.24
N ALA A 109 -5.67 -6.95 -12.30
CA ALA A 109 -6.49 -6.74 -11.09
C ALA A 109 -6.57 -8.01 -10.22
N VAL A 110 -6.81 -9.17 -10.83
CA VAL A 110 -6.89 -10.45 -10.13
C VAL A 110 -5.54 -10.86 -9.56
N VAL A 111 -4.48 -10.84 -10.36
CA VAL A 111 -3.12 -11.21 -9.92
C VAL A 111 -2.67 -10.31 -8.77
N THR A 112 -2.91 -9.01 -8.88
CA THR A 112 -2.56 -8.04 -7.84
C THR A 112 -3.28 -8.34 -6.53
N THR A 113 -4.58 -8.60 -6.61
CA THR A 113 -5.42 -8.89 -5.44
C THR A 113 -5.03 -10.22 -4.78
N VAL A 114 -4.69 -11.23 -5.56
CA VAL A 114 -4.19 -12.50 -5.02
C VAL A 114 -2.83 -12.30 -4.36
N LEU A 115 -1.90 -11.62 -5.04
CA LEU A 115 -0.54 -11.42 -4.55
C LEU A 115 -0.53 -10.63 -3.24
N THR A 116 -1.32 -9.55 -3.14
CA THR A 116 -1.38 -8.73 -1.92
C THR A 116 -1.99 -9.45 -0.72
N ASN A 117 -2.71 -10.56 -0.94
CA ASN A 117 -3.18 -11.41 0.16
C ASN A 117 -2.13 -12.46 0.59
N VAL A 118 -1.04 -12.62 -0.16
CA VAL A 118 0.07 -13.53 0.17
C VAL A 118 1.25 -12.77 0.76
N VAL A 119 1.58 -11.60 0.19
CA VAL A 119 2.69 -10.74 0.62
C VAL A 119 2.18 -9.41 1.21
N THR A 120 3.09 -8.58 1.72
CA THR A 120 2.73 -7.24 2.18
C THR A 120 2.41 -6.31 0.99
N ASN A 121 1.52 -5.34 1.20
CA ASN A 121 1.14 -4.36 0.18
C ASN A 121 2.34 -3.65 -0.47
N ALA A 122 3.35 -3.31 0.34
CA ALA A 122 4.57 -2.67 -0.15
C ALA A 122 5.39 -3.61 -1.05
N ALA A 123 5.51 -4.89 -0.69
CA ALA A 123 6.20 -5.88 -1.51
C ALA A 123 5.43 -6.15 -2.82
N ALA A 124 4.11 -6.28 -2.77
CA ALA A 124 3.27 -6.44 -3.97
C ALA A 124 3.44 -5.25 -4.93
N ALA A 125 3.43 -4.02 -4.41
CA ALA A 125 3.61 -2.82 -5.21
C ALA A 125 4.95 -2.82 -5.94
N ALA A 126 6.04 -3.16 -5.25
CA ALA A 126 7.36 -3.12 -5.86
C ALA A 126 7.62 -4.25 -6.86
N ILE A 127 6.95 -5.39 -6.73
CA ILE A 127 6.99 -6.47 -7.73
C ILE A 127 6.16 -6.10 -8.97
N LEU A 128 4.95 -5.57 -8.76
CA LEU A 128 3.99 -5.37 -9.85
C LEU A 128 4.20 -4.07 -10.63
N THR A 129 4.77 -3.03 -10.02
CA THR A 129 5.08 -1.77 -10.70
C THR A 129 5.96 -1.97 -11.95
N PRO A 130 7.13 -2.63 -11.87
CA PRO A 130 7.94 -2.85 -13.07
C PRO A 130 7.25 -3.75 -14.09
N VAL A 131 6.49 -4.76 -13.65
CA VAL A 131 5.68 -5.62 -14.53
C VAL A 131 4.61 -4.80 -15.27
N ALA A 132 3.97 -3.85 -14.60
CA ALA A 132 2.97 -2.99 -15.22
C ALA A 132 3.60 -2.13 -16.32
N LEU A 133 4.78 -1.57 -16.07
CA LEU A 133 5.51 -0.75 -17.05
C LEU A 133 5.90 -1.57 -18.29
N THR A 134 6.29 -2.84 -18.15
CA THR A 134 6.56 -3.70 -19.31
C THR A 134 5.28 -4.05 -20.08
N VAL A 135 4.17 -4.31 -19.39
CA VAL A 135 2.85 -4.55 -20.03
C VAL A 135 2.36 -3.31 -20.78
N VAL A 136 2.53 -2.11 -20.23
CA VAL A 136 2.21 -0.85 -20.90
C VAL A 136 2.99 -0.73 -22.20
N GLY A 137 4.30 -0.96 -22.17
CA GLY A 137 5.15 -0.90 -23.36
C GLY A 137 4.69 -1.84 -24.48
N ALA A 138 4.11 -3.00 -24.12
CA ALA A 138 3.62 -3.99 -25.08
C ALA A 138 2.18 -3.74 -25.57
N THR A 139 1.33 -3.08 -24.77
CA THR A 139 -0.11 -2.92 -25.05
C THR A 139 -0.50 -1.53 -25.49
N GLY A 140 0.35 -0.52 -25.25
CA GLY A 140 0.03 0.89 -25.48
C GLY A 140 -0.99 1.48 -24.50
N LEU A 141 -1.34 0.77 -23.43
CA LEU A 141 -2.22 1.27 -22.37
C LEU A 141 -1.57 2.43 -21.60
N ASP A 142 -2.38 3.33 -21.03
CA ASP A 142 -1.87 4.41 -20.18
C ASP A 142 -1.18 3.83 -18.92
N PRO A 143 0.10 4.14 -18.65
CA PRO A 143 0.77 3.74 -17.42
C PRO A 143 0.02 4.16 -16.16
N LEU A 144 -0.60 5.33 -16.15
CA LEU A 144 -1.34 5.83 -15.00
C LEU A 144 -2.52 4.92 -14.67
N LEU A 145 -3.22 4.41 -15.69
CA LEU A 145 -4.35 3.50 -15.52
C LEU A 145 -3.93 2.20 -14.84
N LEU A 146 -2.85 1.56 -15.29
CA LEU A 146 -2.40 0.30 -14.69
C LEU A 146 -1.80 0.50 -13.29
N LEU A 147 -1.07 1.58 -13.04
CA LEU A 147 -0.49 1.86 -11.73
C LEU A 147 -1.58 2.22 -10.69
N THR A 148 -2.58 3.00 -11.08
CA THR A 148 -3.73 3.31 -10.20
C THR A 148 -4.61 2.09 -9.93
N LEU A 149 -4.81 1.23 -10.94
CA LEU A 149 -5.47 -0.06 -10.76
C LEU A 149 -4.72 -0.93 -9.75
N ILE A 150 -3.41 -1.08 -9.92
CA ILE A 150 -2.57 -1.87 -8.99
C ILE A 150 -2.64 -1.29 -7.58
N GLY A 151 -2.47 0.03 -7.42
CA GLY A 151 -2.57 0.69 -6.11
C GLY A 151 -3.92 0.45 -5.43
N THR A 152 -5.00 0.42 -6.21
CA THR A 152 -6.34 0.11 -5.70
C THR A 152 -6.45 -1.36 -5.30
N CYS A 153 -6.06 -2.30 -6.17
CA CYS A 153 -6.15 -3.73 -5.92
C CYS A 153 -5.26 -4.24 -4.78
N ILE A 154 -4.10 -3.62 -4.57
CA ILE A 154 -3.22 -3.91 -3.42
C ILE A 154 -3.93 -3.63 -2.08
N SER A 155 -4.92 -2.74 -2.08
CA SER A 155 -5.69 -2.41 -0.87
C SER A 155 -6.75 -3.48 -0.54
N PHE A 156 -6.99 -4.46 -1.41
CA PHE A 156 -8.02 -5.50 -1.23
C PHE A 156 -7.52 -6.67 -0.37
N THR A 157 -6.98 -6.36 0.81
CA THR A 157 -6.46 -7.29 1.82
C THR A 157 -7.57 -7.88 2.69
N PHE A 158 -8.57 -8.52 2.08
CA PHE A 158 -9.76 -9.00 2.78
C PHE A 158 -9.69 -10.47 3.19
N LEU A 159 -8.90 -11.30 2.49
CA LEU A 159 -8.91 -12.75 2.70
C LEU A 159 -7.93 -13.19 3.79
N ASN A 160 -6.71 -12.65 3.75
CA ASN A 160 -5.67 -13.04 4.68
C ASN A 160 -5.48 -11.98 5.77
N PRO A 161 -5.78 -12.27 7.05
CA PRO A 161 -5.61 -11.29 8.11
C PRO A 161 -4.14 -10.93 8.38
N PHE A 162 -3.18 -11.76 7.95
CA PHE A 162 -1.75 -11.48 8.08
C PHE A 162 -1.21 -10.53 7.01
N SER A 163 -1.98 -10.23 5.97
CA SER A 163 -1.55 -9.36 4.87
C SER A 163 -1.39 -7.89 5.29
N HIS A 164 -2.15 -7.43 6.28
CA HIS A 164 -2.10 -6.05 6.77
C HIS A 164 -2.18 -5.95 8.30
N GLN A 165 -1.34 -5.08 8.87
CA GLN A 165 -1.23 -4.90 10.33
C GLN A 165 -2.55 -4.49 11.01
N SER A 166 -3.43 -3.76 10.31
CA SER A 166 -4.74 -3.35 10.86
C SER A 166 -5.66 -4.53 11.13
N ASN A 167 -5.64 -5.54 10.25
CA ASN A 167 -6.47 -6.73 10.39
C ASN A 167 -6.08 -7.51 11.66
N LEU A 168 -4.78 -7.63 11.92
CA LEU A 168 -4.26 -8.24 13.14
C LEU A 168 -4.65 -7.49 14.42
N MET A 169 -4.74 -6.15 14.36
CA MET A 169 -5.13 -5.34 15.53
C MET A 169 -6.57 -5.57 15.96
N VAL A 170 -7.48 -5.90 15.02
CA VAL A 170 -8.90 -6.14 15.30
C VAL A 170 -9.24 -7.60 15.51
N MET A 171 -8.40 -8.54 15.04
CA MET A 171 -8.64 -9.99 15.22
C MET A 171 -8.86 -10.38 16.68
N LYS A 172 -7.98 -9.91 17.58
CA LYS A 172 -8.01 -10.31 18.98
C LYS A 172 -9.17 -9.68 19.77
N PRO A 173 -9.45 -8.37 19.68
CA PRO A 173 -10.62 -7.77 20.33
C PRO A 173 -11.96 -8.18 19.71
N GLY A 174 -12.00 -8.40 18.39
CA GLY A 174 -13.21 -8.76 17.66
C GLY A 174 -13.52 -10.26 17.63
N GLY A 175 -12.65 -11.11 18.19
CA GLY A 175 -12.85 -12.56 18.19
C GLY A 175 -12.85 -13.19 16.80
N TYR A 176 -12.23 -12.55 15.81
CA TYR A 176 -12.25 -13.02 14.43
C TYR A 176 -11.24 -14.14 14.19
N SER A 177 -11.71 -15.21 13.55
CA SER A 177 -10.87 -16.30 13.07
C SER A 177 -10.42 -16.06 11.62
N VAL A 178 -9.37 -16.75 11.17
CA VAL A 178 -8.96 -16.74 9.74
C VAL A 178 -10.12 -17.17 8.84
N ALA A 179 -10.91 -18.16 9.27
CA ALA A 179 -12.10 -18.61 8.53
C ALA A 179 -13.17 -17.50 8.40
N THR A 180 -13.30 -16.63 9.41
CA THR A 180 -14.20 -15.46 9.35
C THR A 180 -13.73 -14.49 8.27
N PHE A 181 -12.43 -14.19 8.21
CA PHE A 181 -11.85 -13.34 7.16
C PHE A 181 -12.07 -13.92 5.77
N VAL A 182 -11.82 -15.22 5.56
CA VAL A 182 -12.01 -15.84 4.25
C VAL A 182 -13.50 -15.83 3.86
N ARG A 183 -14.40 -16.20 4.77
CA ARG A 183 -15.85 -16.29 4.50
C ARG A 183 -16.46 -14.96 4.05
N PHE A 184 -16.09 -13.85 4.70
CA PHE A 184 -16.58 -12.52 4.35
C PHE A 184 -15.70 -11.81 3.31
N GLY A 185 -14.42 -12.15 3.27
CA GLY A 185 -13.43 -11.56 2.39
C GLY A 185 -13.58 -11.98 0.93
N ILE A 186 -13.93 -13.24 0.64
CA ILE A 186 -14.18 -13.71 -0.73
C ILE A 186 -15.25 -12.85 -1.45
N PRO A 187 -16.49 -12.71 -0.94
CA PRO A 187 -17.50 -11.93 -1.64
C PRO A 187 -17.12 -10.45 -1.78
N LEU A 188 -16.51 -9.85 -0.75
CA LEU A 188 -16.01 -8.48 -0.82
C LEU A 188 -14.90 -8.30 -1.87
N THR A 189 -14.00 -9.28 -1.98
CA THR A 189 -12.91 -9.27 -2.97
C THR A 189 -13.48 -9.33 -4.37
N VAL A 190 -14.45 -10.21 -4.63
CA VAL A 190 -15.09 -10.33 -5.95
C VAL A 190 -15.76 -9.01 -6.34
N ILE A 191 -16.52 -8.40 -5.44
CA ILE A 191 -17.19 -7.11 -5.71
C ILE A 191 -16.17 -6.00 -5.96
N SER A 192 -15.09 -5.96 -5.17
CA SER A 192 -14.06 -4.92 -5.27
C SER A 192 -13.22 -5.04 -6.54
N VAL A 193 -12.89 -6.28 -6.95
CA VAL A 193 -12.21 -6.53 -8.22
C VAL A 193 -13.13 -6.18 -9.39
N ALA A 194 -14.42 -6.53 -9.32
CA ALA A 194 -15.39 -6.18 -10.35
C ALA A 194 -15.56 -4.66 -10.49
N SER A 195 -15.62 -3.92 -9.38
CA SER A 195 -15.71 -2.46 -9.41
C SER A 195 -14.42 -1.81 -9.92
N ALA A 196 -13.25 -2.29 -9.48
CA ALA A 196 -11.96 -1.79 -9.98
C ALA A 196 -11.81 -2.04 -11.48
N PHE A 197 -12.20 -3.22 -11.96
CA PHE A 197 -12.24 -3.54 -13.38
C PHE A 197 -13.19 -2.62 -14.15
N ALA A 198 -14.40 -2.38 -13.64
CA ALA A 198 -15.38 -1.51 -14.30
C ALA A 198 -14.85 -0.07 -14.42
N VAL A 199 -14.23 0.48 -13.37
CA VAL A 199 -13.63 1.83 -13.40
C VAL A 199 -12.48 1.90 -14.39
N ALA A 200 -11.57 0.91 -14.36
CA ALA A 200 -10.44 0.87 -15.28
C ALA A 200 -10.90 0.67 -16.74
N TRP A 201 -11.97 -0.09 -16.98
CA TRP A 201 -12.56 -0.23 -18.31
C TRP A 201 -13.15 1.07 -18.84
N VAL A 202 -13.83 1.84 -17.97
CA VAL A 202 -14.39 3.14 -18.37
C VAL A 202 -13.29 4.13 -18.73
N ASN A 203 -12.19 4.13 -17.98
CA ASN A 203 -11.03 5.00 -18.24
C ASN A 203 -10.13 4.55 -19.39
N SER A 204 -10.27 3.31 -19.89
CA SER A 204 -9.46 2.81 -21.01
C SER A 204 -10.09 3.02 -22.40
N ARG A 205 -11.29 3.62 -22.46
CA ARG A 205 -11.96 4.05 -23.71
C ARG A 205 -11.61 5.49 -24.04
#